data_AF-A0A3M8DLD0-F1
#
_entry.id   AF-A0A3M8DLD0-F1
#
_cell.length_a   1.000
_cell.length_b   1.000
_cell.length_c   1.000
_cell.angle_alpha   90.00
_cell.angle_beta   90.00
_cell.angle_gamma   90.00
#
_symmetry.space_group_name_H-M   'P 1'
#
loop_
_entity.id
_entity.type
_entity.pdbx_description
1 polymer ?
#
loop_
_entity_poly.entity_id
_entity_poly.type
_entity_poly.pdbx_seq_one_letter_code
_entity_poly.pdbx_strand_id
1 'polypeptide(L)'
;MELAAITLENTVPNQELSRRIRDFHKKKGQPLAIRFSEELTHIILEAPCLYVPAPQQLDDKAIVDGQVRKSAEYFEIHPKSKGKTINLHLDSELVAELEMIRSRVSSKTQSEVIRELFIRGMRSYLREEEET
;
A
#
# COMPACT_ATOMS: atom_id res chain seq x y z
N MET A 1 2.98 -17.15 -6.20
CA MET A 1 2.31 -15.87 -5.85
C MET A 1 0.87 -16.04 -6.26
N GLU A 2 -0.08 -15.82 -5.35
CA GLU A 2 -1.49 -15.86 -5.73
C GLU A 2 -1.88 -14.53 -6.38
N LEU A 3 -2.65 -14.60 -7.47
CA LEU A 3 -3.09 -13.46 -8.24
C LEU A 3 -4.60 -13.32 -8.08
N ALA A 4 -5.07 -12.08 -7.97
CA ALA A 4 -6.49 -11.78 -8.16
C ALA A 4 -6.80 -11.90 -9.65
N ALA A 5 -7.96 -12.46 -9.97
CA ALA A 5 -8.41 -12.62 -11.35
C ALA A 5 -9.83 -12.07 -11.56
N ILE A 6 -10.06 -11.45 -12.71
CA ILE A 6 -11.41 -11.15 -13.22
C ILE A 6 -11.55 -11.81 -14.57
N THR A 7 -12.62 -12.58 -14.75
CA THR A 7 -12.98 -13.17 -16.04
C THR A 7 -14.22 -12.47 -16.59
N LEU A 8 -14.13 -12.01 -17.83
CA LEU A 8 -15.19 -11.31 -18.55
C LEU A 8 -15.50 -12.07 -19.84
N GLU A 9 -16.75 -12.04 -20.31
CA GLU A 9 -17.05 -12.49 -21.68
C GLU A 9 -16.33 -11.59 -22.70
N ASN A 10 -15.85 -12.17 -23.80
CA ASN A 10 -15.17 -11.43 -24.86
C ASN A 10 -16.18 -10.66 -25.75
N THR A 11 -16.73 -9.59 -25.20
CA THR A 11 -17.61 -8.65 -25.87
C THR A 11 -16.88 -7.32 -26.11
N VAL A 12 -17.31 -6.53 -27.10
CA VAL A 12 -16.73 -5.21 -27.38
C VAL A 12 -16.74 -4.29 -26.13
N PRO A 13 -17.83 -4.21 -25.34
CA PRO A 13 -17.83 -3.46 -24.09
C PRO A 13 -16.77 -3.93 -23.08
N ASN A 14 -16.60 -5.25 -22.91
CA ASN A 14 -15.63 -5.81 -21.97
C ASN A 14 -14.18 -5.64 -22.44
N GLN A 15 -13.95 -5.58 -23.75
CA GLN A 15 -12.64 -5.21 -24.30
C GLN A 15 -12.30 -3.74 -23.99
N GLU A 16 -13.26 -2.83 -24.11
CA GLU A 16 -13.07 -1.43 -23.71
C GLU A 16 -12.83 -1.29 -22.20
N LEU A 17 -13.60 -2.00 -21.39
CA LEU A 17 -13.40 -2.06 -19.94
C LEU A 17 -11.98 -2.56 -19.60
N SER A 18 -11.54 -3.64 -20.25
CA SER A 18 -10.20 -4.21 -20.06
C SER A 18 -9.10 -3.20 -20.43
N ARG A 19 -9.29 -2.40 -21.49
CA ARG A 19 -8.37 -1.31 -21.84
C ARG A 19 -8.35 -0.22 -20.76
N ARG A 20 -9.50 0.19 -20.23
CA ARG A 20 -9.58 1.18 -19.15
C ARG A 20 -8.87 0.69 -17.88
N ILE A 21 -9.07 -0.57 -17.50
CA ILE A 21 -8.39 -1.19 -16.35
C ILE A 21 -6.88 -1.20 -16.57
N ARG A 22 -6.42 -1.61 -17.76
CA ARG A 22 -4.99 -1.58 -18.12
C ARG A 22 -4.39 -0.18 -18.05
N ASP A 23 -5.07 0.81 -18.61
CA ASP A 23 -4.58 2.18 -18.62
C ASP A 23 -4.54 2.77 -17.20
N PHE A 24 -5.48 2.37 -16.33
CA PHE A 24 -5.47 2.74 -14.91
C PHE A 24 -4.29 2.11 -14.15
N HIS A 25 -4.02 0.82 -14.38
CA HIS A 25 -2.84 0.13 -13.83
C HIS A 25 -1.53 0.74 -14.31
N LYS A 26 -1.45 1.10 -15.60
CA LYS A 26 -0.29 1.80 -16.17
C LYS A 26 -0.06 3.16 -15.50
N LYS A 27 -1.11 3.94 -15.24
CA LYS A 27 -1.01 5.20 -14.49
C LYS A 27 -0.51 5.00 -13.05
N LYS A 28 -0.89 3.89 -12.41
CA LYS A 28 -0.43 3.52 -11.06
C LYS A 28 0.95 2.83 -11.02
N GLY A 29 1.53 2.50 -12.18
CA GLY A 29 2.80 1.75 -12.25
C GLY A 29 2.69 0.31 -11.74
N GLN A 30 1.52 -0.31 -11.82
CA GLN A 30 1.26 -1.66 -11.32
C GLN A 30 1.18 -2.69 -12.46
N PRO A 31 1.69 -3.91 -12.26
CA PRO A 31 1.67 -4.95 -13.29
C PRO A 31 0.27 -5.55 -13.46
N LEU A 32 -0.17 -5.64 -14.71
CA LEU A 32 -1.42 -6.29 -15.10
C LEU A 32 -1.16 -7.26 -16.25
N ALA A 33 -1.55 -8.52 -16.08
CA ALA A 33 -1.57 -9.51 -17.14
C ALA A 33 -2.98 -9.61 -17.73
N ILE A 34 -3.06 -9.62 -19.06
CA ILE A 34 -4.30 -9.82 -19.81
C ILE A 34 -4.12 -11.08 -20.64
N ARG A 35 -5.02 -12.04 -20.45
CA ARG A 35 -5.07 -13.31 -21.16
C ARG A 35 -6.43 -13.46 -21.81
N PHE A 36 -6.48 -14.28 -22.84
CA PHE A 36 -7.74 -14.70 -23.46
C PHE A 36 -7.84 -16.20 -23.28
N SER A 37 -9.06 -16.71 -23.10
CA SER A 37 -9.32 -18.15 -23.14
C SER A 37 -8.88 -18.74 -24.49
N GLU A 38 -8.57 -20.02 -24.54
CA GLU A 38 -8.16 -20.72 -25.78
C GLU A 38 -9.16 -20.55 -26.93
N GLU A 39 -10.46 -20.50 -26.59
CA GLU A 39 -11.55 -20.31 -27.56
C GLU A 39 -11.87 -18.83 -27.85
N LEU A 40 -11.09 -17.89 -27.31
CA LEU A 40 -11.34 -16.43 -27.37
C LEU A 40 -12.75 -16.02 -26.88
N THR A 41 -13.40 -16.84 -26.07
CA THR A 41 -14.73 -16.58 -25.51
C THR A 41 -14.67 -15.67 -24.28
N HIS A 42 -13.53 -15.64 -23.57
CA HIS A 42 -13.37 -14.88 -22.33
C HIS A 42 -12.05 -14.10 -22.28
N ILE A 43 -12.09 -12.97 -21.58
CA ILE A 43 -10.95 -12.11 -21.24
C ILE A 43 -10.64 -12.32 -19.76
N ILE A 44 -9.41 -12.67 -19.45
CA ILE A 44 -8.94 -12.93 -18.09
C ILE A 44 -7.92 -11.85 -17.74
N LEU A 45 -8.21 -11.09 -16.69
CA LEU A 45 -7.34 -10.05 -16.14
C LEU A 45 -6.73 -10.58 -14.84
N GLU A 46 -5.41 -10.66 -14.75
CA GLU A 46 -4.69 -11.16 -13.59
C GLU A 46 -3.72 -10.10 -13.06
N ALA A 47 -3.74 -9.83 -11.75
CA ALA A 47 -2.72 -9.01 -11.10
C ALA A 47 -2.57 -9.40 -9.62
N PRO A 48 -1.44 -9.07 -8.97
CA PRO A 48 -1.29 -9.23 -7.51
C PRO A 48 -2.34 -8.42 -6.72
N CYS A 49 -2.73 -7.27 -7.24
CA CYS A 49 -3.86 -6.46 -6.77
C CYS A 49 -4.52 -5.82 -7.99
N LEU A 50 -5.79 -6.12 -8.22
CA LEU A 50 -6.54 -5.61 -9.37
C LEU A 50 -7.28 -4.33 -8.99
N TYR A 51 -6.95 -3.23 -9.67
CA TYR A 51 -7.62 -1.94 -9.53
C TYR A 51 -8.68 -1.73 -10.62
N VAL A 52 -9.93 -1.55 -10.21
CA VAL A 52 -11.08 -1.33 -11.11
C VAL A 52 -11.66 0.08 -10.89
N PRO A 53 -11.53 1.01 -11.86
CA PRO A 53 -11.89 2.43 -11.68
C PRO A 53 -13.39 2.72 -11.70
N ALA A 54 -14.23 1.82 -12.25
CA ALA A 54 -15.68 2.03 -12.34
C ALA A 54 -16.41 0.66 -12.28
N PRO A 55 -16.53 0.07 -11.10
CA PRO A 55 -17.00 -1.31 -10.94
C PRO A 55 -18.49 -1.49 -11.25
N GLN A 56 -19.28 -0.41 -11.33
CA GLN A 56 -20.65 -0.49 -11.87
C GLN A 56 -20.70 -0.85 -13.36
N GLN A 57 -19.54 -0.89 -14.04
CA GLN A 57 -19.41 -1.29 -15.45
C GLN A 57 -19.09 -2.77 -15.63
N LEU A 58 -19.00 -3.54 -14.53
CA LEU A 58 -18.87 -5.00 -14.61
C LEU A 58 -20.27 -5.59 -14.85
N ASP A 59 -20.43 -6.33 -15.94
CA ASP A 59 -21.66 -7.08 -16.22
C ASP A 59 -21.90 -8.16 -15.13
N ASP A 60 -23.16 -8.53 -14.91
CA ASP A 60 -23.55 -9.59 -13.95
C ASP A 60 -22.90 -10.95 -14.23
N LYS A 61 -22.38 -11.14 -15.44
CA LYS A 61 -21.65 -12.35 -15.86
C LYS A 61 -20.16 -12.33 -15.53
N ALA A 62 -19.64 -11.21 -15.01
CA ALA A 62 -18.24 -11.09 -14.65
C ALA A 62 -17.92 -11.98 -13.44
N ILE A 63 -16.95 -12.88 -13.60
CA ILE A 63 -16.49 -13.75 -12.51
C ILE A 63 -15.30 -13.07 -11.84
N VAL A 64 -15.46 -12.69 -10.58
CA VAL A 64 -14.38 -12.10 -9.76
C VAL A 64 -13.82 -13.16 -8.83
N ASP A 65 -12.54 -13.48 -9.01
CA ASP A 65 -11.79 -14.34 -8.10
C ASP A 65 -10.86 -13.51 -7.21
N GLY A 66 -11.41 -13.06 -6.08
CA GLY A 66 -10.72 -12.24 -5.11
C GLY A 66 -11.63 -11.73 -4.00
N GLN A 67 -11.05 -11.04 -3.02
CA GLN A 67 -11.77 -10.22 -2.05
C GLN A 67 -11.85 -8.79 -2.56
N VAL A 68 -13.08 -8.29 -2.72
CA VAL A 68 -13.34 -6.92 -3.18
C VAL A 68 -13.29 -5.97 -1.98
N ARG A 69 -12.43 -4.96 -2.06
CA ARG A 69 -12.37 -3.84 -1.14
C ARG A 69 -12.76 -2.57 -1.88
N LYS A 70 -13.81 -1.91 -1.39
CA LYS A 70 -14.28 -0.63 -1.92
C LYS A 70 -13.41 0.50 -1.38
N SER A 71 -12.78 1.26 -2.28
CA SER A 71 -12.14 2.53 -1.98
C SER A 71 -13.03 3.69 -2.48
N ALA A 72 -12.66 4.92 -2.18
CA ALA A 72 -13.45 6.11 -2.52
C ALA A 72 -13.58 6.32 -4.05
N GLU A 73 -12.54 5.95 -4.81
CA GLU A 73 -12.46 6.22 -6.26
C GLU A 73 -12.42 4.95 -7.13
N TYR A 74 -12.15 3.78 -6.55
CA TYR A 74 -11.99 2.52 -7.30
C TYR A 74 -12.24 1.32 -6.38
N PHE A 75 -12.43 0.14 -6.98
CA PHE A 75 -12.37 -1.13 -6.25
C PHE A 75 -10.99 -1.76 -6.35
N GLU A 76 -10.56 -2.34 -5.24
CA GLU A 76 -9.38 -3.19 -5.16
C GLU A 76 -9.83 -4.63 -5.03
N ILE A 77 -9.30 -5.50 -5.87
CA ILE A 77 -9.55 -6.93 -5.79
C ILE A 77 -8.23 -7.57 -5.39
N HIS A 78 -8.22 -8.12 -4.17
CA HIS A 78 -7.10 -8.83 -3.57
C HIS A 78 -7.31 -10.35 -3.74
N PRO A 79 -6.25 -11.17 -3.82
CA PRO A 79 -6.40 -12.62 -3.87
C PRO A 79 -7.12 -13.16 -2.62
N LYS A 80 -7.90 -14.24 -2.77
CA LYS A 80 -8.73 -14.82 -1.70
C LYS A 80 -7.92 -15.49 -0.57
N SER A 81 -6.62 -15.74 -0.72
CA SER A 81 -5.89 -16.32 0.41
C SER A 81 -5.94 -15.40 1.62
N LYS A 82 -6.20 -16.01 2.77
CA LYS A 82 -5.75 -15.48 4.05
C LYS A 82 -4.24 -15.30 3.92
N GLY A 83 -3.80 -14.05 3.68
CA GLY A 83 -2.39 -13.74 3.76
C GLY A 83 -1.85 -14.34 5.06
N LYS A 84 -0.71 -15.04 4.98
CA LYS A 84 0.05 -15.36 6.19
C LYS A 84 0.18 -14.06 6.97
N THR A 85 -0.28 -14.03 8.22
CA THR A 85 0.05 -12.93 9.12
C THR A 85 1.57 -12.82 9.13
N ILE A 86 2.12 -11.83 8.43
CA ILE A 86 3.54 -11.51 8.55
C ILE A 86 3.64 -10.81 9.88
N ASN A 87 4.01 -11.55 10.92
CA ASN A 87 4.49 -10.96 12.15
C ASN A 87 5.80 -10.26 11.80
N LEU A 88 5.72 -8.96 11.56
CA LEU A 88 6.88 -8.09 11.52
C LEU A 88 7.45 -8.07 12.93
N HIS A 89 8.35 -9.01 13.21
CA HIS A 89 9.21 -8.91 14.37
C HIS A 89 10.19 -7.77 14.08
N LEU A 90 10.20 -6.75 14.95
CA LEU A 90 11.26 -5.76 14.95
C LEU A 90 12.59 -6.50 15.07
N ASP A 91 13.55 -6.16 14.22
CA ASP A 91 14.89 -6.75 14.25
C ASP A 91 15.47 -6.61 15.66
N SER A 92 16.13 -7.65 16.17
CA SER A 92 16.63 -7.67 17.54
C SER A 92 17.59 -6.52 17.85
N GLU A 93 18.30 -6.04 16.82
CA GLU A 93 19.16 -4.86 16.90
C GLU A 93 18.35 -3.56 17.06
N LEU A 94 17.22 -3.44 16.37
CA LEU A 94 16.33 -2.29 16.41
C LEU A 94 15.59 -2.20 17.75
N VAL A 95 15.22 -3.35 18.33
CA VAL A 95 14.70 -3.44 19.70
C VAL A 95 15.77 -3.01 20.70
N ALA A 96 17.02 -3.48 20.56
CA ALA A 96 18.11 -3.10 21.45
C ALA A 96 18.43 -1.59 21.39
N GLU A 97 18.36 -0.98 20.20
CA GLU A 97 18.48 0.47 20.03
C GLU A 97 17.34 1.23 20.71
N LEU A 98 16.10 0.78 20.55
CA LEU A 98 14.94 1.38 21.22
C LEU A 98 15.04 1.26 22.75
N GLU A 99 15.51 0.13 23.27
CA GLU A 99 15.79 -0.07 24.70
C GLU A 99 16.93 0.84 25.19
N MET A 100 17.97 1.08 24.39
CA MET A 100 19.04 2.03 24.71
C MET A 100 18.55 3.48 24.73
N ILE A 101 17.72 3.88 23.76
CA ILE A 101 17.11 5.21 23.74
C ILE A 101 16.18 5.38 24.94
N ARG A 102 15.34 4.37 25.20
CA ARG A 102 14.40 4.35 26.32
C ARG A 102 15.14 4.44 27.65
N SER A 103 16.21 3.66 27.86
CA SER A 103 17.00 3.69 29.09
C SER A 103 17.70 5.04 29.30
N ARG A 104 18.20 5.66 28.23
CA ARG A 104 18.83 6.99 28.26
C ARG A 104 17.86 8.14 28.52
N VAL A 105 16.58 7.96 28.16
CA VAL A 105 15.50 8.91 28.43
C VAL A 105 14.89 8.66 29.81
N SER A 106 14.72 7.40 30.23
CA SER A 106 14.17 7.03 31.54
C SER A 106 15.15 7.25 32.70
N SER A 107 16.46 7.28 32.43
CA SER A 107 17.48 7.60 33.42
C SER A 107 17.54 9.09 33.76
N LYS A 108 16.82 9.95 33.01
CA LYS A 108 16.79 11.39 33.24
C LYS A 108 15.46 11.77 33.86
N THR A 109 15.52 12.44 35.00
CA THR A 109 14.35 13.08 35.59
C THR A 109 13.84 14.18 34.66
N GLN A 110 12.54 14.48 34.74
CA GLN A 110 11.92 15.56 33.94
C GLN A 110 12.69 16.88 34.07
N SER A 111 13.21 17.16 35.27
CA SER A 111 14.04 18.34 35.56
C SER A 111 15.36 18.37 34.78
N GLU A 112 16.01 17.21 34.59
CA GLU A 112 17.26 17.11 33.81
C GLU A 112 17.01 17.29 32.31
N VAL A 113 15.90 16.75 31.79
CA VAL A 113 15.50 16.95 30.39
C VAL A 113 15.19 18.42 30.11
N ILE A 114 14.44 19.08 31.01
CA ILE A 114 14.13 20.52 30.90
C ILE A 114 15.42 21.35 30.94
N ARG A 115 16.36 21.02 31.82
CA ARG A 115 17.64 21.73 31.94
C ARG A 115 18.50 21.60 30.68
N GLU A 116 18.55 20.42 30.07
CA GLU A 116 19.29 20.21 28.82
C GLU A 116 18.68 20.98 27.64
N LEU A 117 17.34 20.98 27.52
CA LEU A 117 16.64 21.76 26.50
C LEU A 117 16.90 23.26 26.69
N PHE A 118 16.89 23.74 27.93
CA PHE A 118 17.17 25.13 28.26
C PHE A 118 18.62 25.53 27.91
N ILE A 119 19.61 24.70 28.25
CA ILE A 119 21.02 24.94 27.90
C ILE A 119 21.23 24.96 26.39
N ARG A 120 20.59 24.04 25.65
CA ARG A 120 20.64 24.03 24.18
C ARG A 120 19.99 25.27 23.58
N GLY A 121 18.83 25.67 24.09
CA GLY A 121 18.14 26.90 23.67
C GLY A 121 18.98 28.15 23.88
N MET A 122 19.58 28.32 25.07
CA MET A 122 20.46 29.46 25.33
C MET A 122 21.71 29.47 24.46
N ARG A 123 22.30 28.30 24.16
CA ARG A 123 23.46 28.22 23.26
C ARG A 123 23.10 28.57 21.81
N SER A 124 21.91 28.21 21.34
CA SER A 124 21.44 28.64 20.01
C SER A 124 21.23 30.14 19.98
N TYR A 125 20.55 30.67 21.00
CA TYR A 125 20.28 32.09 21.14
C TYR A 125 21.56 32.94 21.19
N LEU A 126 22.55 32.56 22.00
CA LEU A 126 23.83 33.28 22.09
C LEU A 126 24.63 33.22 20.79
N ARG A 127 24.55 32.10 20.04
CA ARG A 127 25.16 32.02 18.71
C ARG A 127 24.51 32.98 17.72
N GLU A 128 23.18 33.07 17.77
CA GLU A 128 22.43 33.99 16.92
C GLU A 128 22.76 35.45 17.27
N GLU A 129 22.98 35.78 18.55
CA GLU A 129 23.46 37.12 18.97
C GLU A 129 24.93 37.40 18.60
N GLU A 130 25.82 36.40 18.58
CA GLU A 130 27.22 36.57 18.14
C GLU A 130 27.37 36.74 16.62
N GLU A 131 26.38 36.30 15.83
CA GLU A 131 26.35 36.44 14.37
C GLU A 131 25.64 37.72 13.88
N THR A 132 25.18 38.60 14.79
CA THR A 132 24.54 39.90 14.48
C THR A 132 25.43 41.08 14.84
#